data_AF-A0A1B8CFW5-F1
#
_entry.id   AF-A0A1B8CFW5-F1
#
_cell.length_a   1.000
_cell.length_b   1.000
_cell.length_c   1.000
_cell.angle_alpha   90.00
_cell.angle_beta   90.00
_cell.angle_gamma   90.00
#
_symmetry.space_group_name_H-M   'P 1'
#
loop_
_entity.id
_entity.type
_entity.pdbx_description
1 polymer ?
#
loop_
_entity_poly.entity_id
_entity_poly.type
_entity_poly.pdbx_seq_one_letter_code
_entity_poly.pdbx_strand_id
1 'polypeptide(L)'
;MAEAIAALDSQGVLKEYSIGNLLGRSEDYEQRFMAATPFPWYDTSTGKIEYGLSCKGCHLRYSKRHRGHGNDSALSRAEFLSHFETCVEARDIWAESQEGTVPVEDSQF
;
A
#
# COMPACT_ATOMS: atom_id res chain seq x y z
N MET A 1 25.63 -1.69 0.38
CA MET A 1 24.78 -2.72 -0.27
C MET A 1 25.49 -4.07 -0.33
N ALA A 2 26.77 -4.14 -0.72
CA ALA A 2 27.57 -5.37 -0.65
C ALA A 2 27.61 -6.00 0.76
N GLU A 3 27.71 -5.17 1.82
CA GLU A 3 27.68 -5.65 3.21
C GLU A 3 26.32 -6.28 3.60
N ALA A 4 25.21 -5.73 3.11
CA ALA A 4 23.88 -6.27 3.37
C ALA A 4 23.65 -7.61 2.64
N ILE A 5 24.16 -7.72 1.40
CA ILE A 5 24.11 -8.97 0.63
C ILE A 5 24.97 -10.04 1.32
N ALA A 6 26.18 -9.70 1.77
CA ALA A 6 27.07 -10.60 2.50
C ALA A 6 26.47 -11.05 3.86
N ALA A 7 25.77 -10.15 4.56
CA ALA A 7 25.09 -10.47 5.81
C ALA A 7 23.87 -11.38 5.64
N LEU A 8 23.18 -11.31 4.50
CA LEU A 8 22.05 -12.20 4.17
C LEU A 8 22.54 -13.56 3.63
N ASP A 9 23.61 -13.55 2.83
CA ASP A 9 24.25 -14.77 2.35
C ASP A 9 24.78 -15.64 3.51
N SER A 10 25.43 -15.03 4.50
CA SER A 10 25.93 -15.75 5.68
C SER A 10 24.82 -16.40 6.53
N GLN A 11 23.57 -15.97 6.36
CA GLN A 11 22.40 -16.55 7.02
C GLN A 11 21.74 -17.65 6.17
N GLY A 12 22.22 -17.92 4.97
CA GLY A 12 21.68 -18.94 4.06
C GLY A 12 20.27 -18.66 3.58
N VAL A 13 19.78 -17.42 3.74
CA VAL A 13 18.41 -17.03 3.36
C VAL A 13 18.30 -16.71 1.87
N LEU A 14 19.42 -16.53 1.18
CA LEU A 14 19.48 -16.28 -0.25
C LEU A 14 19.68 -17.59 -1.01
N LYS A 15 18.96 -17.73 -2.13
CA LYS A 15 19.25 -18.80 -3.09
C LYS A 15 20.47 -18.40 -3.91
N GLU A 16 21.23 -19.39 -4.38
CA GLU A 16 22.51 -19.17 -5.09
C GLU A 16 22.38 -18.19 -6.28
N TYR A 17 21.27 -18.26 -7.02
CA TYR A 17 20.97 -17.35 -8.13
C TYR A 17 20.55 -15.93 -7.70
N SER A 18 20.13 -15.74 -6.44
CA SER A 18 19.70 -14.45 -5.91
C SER A 18 20.88 -13.50 -5.71
N ILE A 19 22.05 -14.02 -5.34
CA ILE A 19 23.26 -13.19 -5.11
C ILE A 19 23.74 -12.56 -6.41
N GLY A 20 23.80 -13.36 -7.49
CA GLY A 20 24.16 -12.87 -8.82
C GLY A 20 23.24 -11.76 -9.31
N ASN A 21 21.92 -11.92 -9.11
CA ASN A 21 20.94 -10.92 -9.49
C ASN A 21 21.00 -9.65 -8.62
N LEU A 22 21.32 -9.77 -7.33
CA LEU A 22 21.49 -8.62 -6.42
C LEU A 22 22.76 -7.82 -6.73
N LEU A 23 23.82 -8.49 -7.18
CA LEU A 23 25.08 -7.86 -7.60
C LEU A 23 24.99 -7.26 -9.01
N GLY A 24 24.25 -7.92 -9.91
CA GLY A 24 23.98 -7.47 -11.26
C GLY A 24 22.85 -6.45 -11.30
N ARG A 25 23.10 -5.21 -10.88
CA ARG A 25 22.16 -4.10 -11.10
C ARG A 25 22.01 -3.82 -12.60
N SER A 26 21.06 -4.48 -13.27
CA SER A 26 20.27 -3.79 -14.29
C SER A 26 18.93 -3.46 -13.64
N GLU A 27 18.59 -2.17 -13.56
CA GLU A 27 17.25 -1.75 -13.20
C GLU A 27 16.29 -2.30 -14.25
N ASP A 28 15.69 -3.45 -13.98
CA ASP A 28 14.63 -3.97 -14.83
C ASP A 28 13.34 -3.20 -14.50
N TYR A 29 12.62 -2.77 -15.53
CA TYR A 29 11.38 -2.00 -15.39
C TYR A 29 10.37 -2.77 -14.51
N GLU A 30 10.43 -4.10 -14.55
CA GLU A 30 9.58 -5.00 -13.75
C GLU A 30 9.93 -5.03 -12.25
N GLN A 31 11.16 -4.66 -11.84
CA GLN A 31 11.53 -4.61 -10.42
C GLN A 31 10.84 -3.46 -9.65
N ARG A 32 10.24 -2.50 -10.36
CA ARG A 32 9.44 -1.42 -9.75
C ARG A 32 8.11 -1.92 -9.18
N PHE A 33 7.63 -3.10 -9.59
CA PHE A 33 6.37 -3.65 -9.08
C PHE A 33 6.48 -4.13 -7.63
N MET A 34 7.66 -4.56 -7.17
CA MET A 34 7.85 -5.00 -5.78
C MET A 34 7.93 -3.83 -4.78
N ALA A 35 8.13 -2.59 -5.25
CA ALA A 35 8.20 -1.41 -4.38
C ALA A 35 6.82 -0.82 -4.01
N ALA A 36 5.73 -1.38 -4.55
CA ALA A 36 4.39 -0.79 -4.42
C ALA A 36 3.44 -1.55 -3.47
N THR A 37 3.90 -2.62 -2.79
CA THR A 37 3.10 -3.23 -1.72
C THR A 37 3.40 -2.51 -0.41
N PRO A 38 2.44 -1.75 0.17
CA PRO A 38 2.64 -1.17 1.49
C PRO A 38 2.79 -2.33 2.48
N PHE A 39 4.02 -2.55 2.94
CA PHE A 39 4.27 -3.54 3.99
C PHE A 39 3.53 -3.10 5.24
N PRO A 40 2.84 -4.03 5.94
CA PRO A 40 2.20 -3.70 7.19
C PRO A 40 3.23 -3.18 8.20
N TRP A 41 2.90 -2.11 8.91
CA TRP A 41 3.72 -1.56 9.98
C TRP A 41 3.49 -2.37 11.26
N TYR A 42 4.55 -2.89 11.87
CA TYR A 42 4.44 -3.58 13.15
C TYR A 42 4.73 -2.61 14.30
N ASP A 43 3.70 -2.30 15.10
CA ASP A 43 3.84 -1.51 16.31
C ASP A 43 4.37 -2.38 17.45
N THR A 44 5.64 -2.18 17.78
CA THR A 44 6.33 -2.92 18.85
C THR A 44 5.82 -2.59 20.25
N SER A 45 5.16 -1.43 20.44
CA SER A 45 4.62 -1.03 21.75
C SER A 45 3.30 -1.73 22.07
N THR A 46 2.48 -2.01 21.05
CA THR A 46 1.19 -2.68 21.20
C THR A 46 1.22 -4.14 20.76
N GLY A 47 2.27 -4.58 20.06
CA GLY A 47 2.41 -5.92 19.51
C GLY A 47 1.45 -6.19 18.34
N LYS A 48 0.98 -5.14 17.67
CA LYS A 48 -0.05 -5.23 16.63
C LYS A 48 0.51 -4.85 15.26
N ILE A 49 -0.05 -5.47 14.24
CA ILE A 49 0.21 -5.14 12.84
C ILE A 49 -0.83 -4.09 12.41
N GLU A 50 -0.36 -2.95 11.92
CA GLU A 50 -1.15 -1.93 11.28
C GLU A 50 -0.98 -2.01 9.76
N TYR A 51 -2.10 -2.08 9.06
CA TYR A 51 -2.12 -2.02 7.60
C TYR A 51 -2.35 -0.58 7.18
N GLY A 52 -1.59 -0.12 6.19
CA GLY A 52 -1.85 1.15 5.52
C GLY A 52 -3.22 1.12 4.85
N LEU A 53 -4.09 2.05 5.22
CA LEU A 53 -5.43 2.19 4.65
C LEU A 53 -5.45 3.30 3.61
N SER A 54 -6.15 3.09 2.50
CA SER A 54 -6.44 4.12 1.51
C SER A 54 -7.93 4.46 1.51
N CYS A 55 -8.26 5.70 1.14
CA CYS A 55 -9.65 6.15 1.10
C CYS A 55 -10.22 6.04 -0.31
N LYS A 56 -11.16 5.11 -0.51
CA LYS A 56 -11.84 4.88 -1.80
C LYS A 56 -12.55 6.13 -2.34
N GLY A 57 -13.18 6.92 -1.46
CA GLY A 57 -13.80 8.19 -1.85
C GLY A 57 -12.79 9.21 -2.40
N CYS A 58 -11.63 9.32 -1.77
CA CYS A 58 -10.53 10.16 -2.27
C CYS A 58 -10.01 9.67 -3.63
N HIS A 59 -9.86 8.35 -3.79
CA HIS A 59 -9.44 7.75 -5.06
C HIS A 59 -10.42 8.11 -6.19
N LEU A 60 -11.73 7.93 -5.98
CA LEU A 60 -12.76 8.24 -6.98
C LEU A 60 -12.89 9.74 -7.27
N ARG A 61 -12.83 10.60 -6.24
CA ARG A 61 -12.83 12.07 -6.43
C ARG A 61 -11.70 12.50 -7.34
N TYR A 62 -10.54 11.88 -7.14
CA TYR A 62 -9.33 12.21 -7.83
C TYR A 62 -9.31 11.64 -9.27
N SER A 63 -9.74 10.39 -9.48
CA SER A 63 -9.86 9.78 -10.80
C SER A 63 -10.82 10.57 -11.71
N LYS A 64 -11.96 11.00 -11.17
CA LYS A 64 -12.94 11.86 -11.89
C LYS A 64 -12.38 13.24 -12.29
N ARG A 65 -11.34 13.73 -11.62
CA ARG A 65 -10.77 15.07 -11.88
C ARG A 65 -9.59 15.06 -12.84
N HIS A 66 -9.16 13.90 -13.36
CA HIS A 66 -7.99 13.73 -14.25
C HIS A 66 -6.73 14.50 -13.80
N ARG A 67 -6.56 14.74 -12.50
CA ARG A 67 -5.30 15.24 -11.97
C ARG A 67 -4.35 14.04 -11.80
N GLY A 68 -3.03 14.27 -11.79
CA GLY A 68 -1.93 13.28 -11.66
C GLY A 68 -1.49 13.03 -10.20
N HIS A 69 -0.91 11.83 -9.94
CA HIS A 69 -1.09 10.95 -8.75
C HIS A 69 -1.76 11.56 -7.50
N GLY A 70 -2.91 11.00 -7.09
CA GLY A 70 -3.57 11.33 -5.85
C GLY A 70 -2.66 10.95 -4.71
N ASN A 71 -2.73 11.66 -3.60
CA ASN A 71 -1.94 11.37 -2.42
C ASN A 71 -2.35 9.97 -1.87
N ASP A 72 -1.80 8.91 -2.45
CA ASP A 72 -1.87 7.50 -2.07
C ASP A 72 -1.01 7.26 -0.82
N SER A 73 -0.91 8.25 0.07
CA SER A 73 -0.31 8.02 1.36
C SER A 73 -1.22 7.06 2.12
N ALA A 74 -0.65 5.92 2.48
CA ALA A 74 -1.24 5.00 3.43
C ALA A 74 -1.53 5.76 4.74
N LEU A 75 -2.77 5.70 5.19
CA LEU A 75 -3.22 6.21 6.48
C LEU A 75 -3.14 5.09 7.52
N SER A 76 -2.77 5.40 8.76
CA SER A 76 -3.08 4.53 9.89
C SER A 76 -4.59 4.41 10.09
N ARG A 77 -5.04 3.44 10.89
CA ARG A 77 -6.47 3.29 11.22
C ARG A 77 -7.05 4.55 11.88
N ALA A 78 -6.30 5.17 12.79
CA ALA A 78 -6.73 6.37 13.49
C ALA A 78 -6.88 7.57 12.54
N GLU A 79 -5.89 7.76 11.67
CA GLU A 79 -5.92 8.82 10.65
C GLU A 79 -7.05 8.59 9.65
N PHE A 80 -7.29 7.35 9.23
CA PHE A 80 -8.42 7.01 8.35
C PHE A 80 -9.76 7.38 8.98
N LEU A 81 -9.99 7.04 10.25
CA LEU A 81 -11.24 7.35 10.95
C LEU A 81 -11.45 8.86 11.09
N SER A 82 -10.39 9.60 11.47
CA SER A 82 -10.45 11.07 11.51
C SER A 82 -10.70 11.68 10.13
N HIS A 83 -10.07 11.14 9.09
CA HIS A 83 -10.30 11.56 7.71
C HIS A 83 -11.75 11.30 7.26
N PHE A 84 -12.29 10.11 7.58
CA PHE A 84 -13.62 9.67 7.16
C PHE A 84 -14.74 10.61 7.59
N GLU A 85 -14.63 11.23 8.77
CA GLU A 85 -15.61 12.20 9.28
C GLU A 85 -15.86 13.36 8.30
N THR A 86 -14.83 13.76 7.55
CA THR A 86 -14.84 14.91 6.64
C THR A 86 -14.93 14.52 5.15
N CYS A 87 -14.77 13.24 4.82
CA CYS A 87 -14.72 12.78 3.43
C CYS A 87 -16.12 12.44 2.90
N VAL A 88 -16.74 13.39 2.19
CA VAL A 88 -18.10 13.22 1.63
C VAL A 88 -18.18 11.99 0.73
N GLU A 89 -17.25 11.82 -0.20
CA GLU A 89 -17.29 10.69 -1.14
C GLU A 89 -17.18 9.32 -0.43
N ALA A 90 -16.38 9.24 0.64
CA ALA A 90 -16.26 7.99 1.39
C ALA A 90 -17.53 7.67 2.19
N ARG A 91 -18.19 8.70 2.72
CA ARG A 91 -19.44 8.56 3.47
C ARG A 91 -20.61 8.18 2.57
N ASP A 92 -20.66 8.72 1.35
CA ASP A 92 -21.67 8.34 0.36
C ASP A 92 -21.53 6.86 -0.01
N ILE A 93 -20.30 6.41 -0.32
CA ILE A 93 -20.00 4.99 -0.59
C ILE A 93 -20.38 4.12 0.62
N TRP A 94 -20.05 4.55 1.84
CA TRP A 94 -20.41 3.82 3.05
C TRP A 94 -21.92 3.66 3.21
N ALA A 95 -22.69 4.72 2.95
CA ALA A 95 -24.15 4.68 2.98
C ALA A 95 -24.73 3.78 1.88
N GLU A 96 -24.22 3.88 0.65
CA GLU A 96 -24.62 3.02 -0.47
C GLU A 96 -24.33 1.54 -0.20
N SER A 97 -23.22 1.25 0.48
CA SER A 97 -22.82 -0.10 0.89
C SER A 97 -23.66 -0.68 2.02
N GLN A 98 -24.64 0.07 2.55
CA GLN A 98 -25.37 -0.28 3.76
C GLN A 98 -24.42 -0.65 4.90
N GLU A 99 -23.48 0.26 5.17
CA GLU A 99 -22.46 0.08 6.22
C GLU A 99 -21.57 -1.15 5.98
N GLY A 100 -21.24 -1.42 4.71
CA GLY A 100 -20.38 -2.51 4.28
C GLY A 100 -21.05 -3.88 4.19
N THR A 101 -22.38 -3.95 4.36
CA THR A 101 -23.12 -5.22 4.25
C THR A 101 -23.45 -5.61 2.81
N VAL A 102 -23.41 -4.64 1.88
CA VAL A 102 -23.66 -4.84 0.46
C VAL A 102 -22.46 -4.31 -0.35
N PRO A 103 -21.97 -5.05 -1.36
CA PRO A 103 -20.94 -4.54 -2.26
C PRO A 103 -21.50 -3.36 -3.06
N VAL A 104 -20.76 -2.25 -3.08
CA VAL A 104 -21.01 -1.14 -4.01
C VAL A 104 -20.21 -1.42 -5.26
N GLU A 105 -20.90 -1.53 -6.40
CA GLU A 105 -20.21 -1.69 -7.67
C GLU A 105 -19.28 -0.49 -7.91
N ASP A 106 -18.02 -0.81 -8.13
CA ASP A 106 -17.13 0.14 -8.76
C ASP A 106 -17.61 0.34 -10.17
N SER A 107 -18.08 1.57 -10.50
CA SER A 107 -18.33 1.98 -11.87
C SER A 107 -17.12 1.53 -12.68
N GLN A 108 -17.30 0.46 -13.48
CA GLN A 108 -16.23 -0.11 -14.28
C GLN A 108 -15.60 1.03 -15.08
N PHE A 109 -14.26 0.98 -15.13
CA PHE A 109 -13.46 1.80 -16.03
C PHE A 109 -14.05 1.85 -17.44
#